data_AF-A0A7J4TZY1-F1
#
_entry.id   AF-A0A7J4TZY1-F1
#
_cell.length_a   1.000
_cell.length_b   1.000
_cell.length_c   1.000
_cell.angle_alpha   90.00
_cell.angle_beta   90.00
_cell.angle_gamma   90.00
#
_symmetry.space_group_name_H-M   'P 1'
#
loop_
_entity.id
_entity.type
_entity.pdbx_description
1 polymer ?
#
loop_
_entity_poly.entity_id
_entity_poly.type
_entity_poly.pdbx_seq_one_letter_code
_entity_poly.pdbx_strand_id
1 'polypeptide(L)'
;FAADGAGSESSDPYLRIISLASEGAAGVEVITYLIIIIVLGLALMNHLLKVQSKMLQKMGRASMRDASPLLAASLILATLIVGILTGSTLVLVVGLALMTLIVEGDSEEISTVWIFSGVALYLFASWSWAASLPLAVSGMAIFLVPWVLTPPDDESESLLEPIFDPRNQNRVSRASPWFGAIAYLGLTWMLLTAEIDGTSLEAHEIFGAPILIILALSLTVYSWGKGNDGRVGIFAVIGTLAISLAIGAMSNGLNLPGDPDRNFTESLTRGQVAGTILACLVVALPPTLIEMWKSVRTSISSSERLYPARWSLLDRRKVGSSIAHVGILFLLLGHVLTTTLVDRTDPSHLVTLVRDQPVEHAGYTLTFTEVNAIDSEDSAYEYSIANGFVEFQIEIHDMDGNYVETARPGILRFDTPSGEILTRSEVDRIFQIHGDLMFILDVAQASRALNELMFGEIEDIDRVGVTVYDLHGSHMVWVGWILLLVGGSLALSSHDSRRTPSTD
;
A
#
# COMPACT_ATOMS: atom_id res chain seq x y z
N PHE A 1 7.67 22.05 -3.24
CA PHE A 1 6.21 22.07 -3.43
C PHE A 1 5.56 22.55 -2.13
N ALA A 2 5.47 23.88 -1.96
CA ALA A 2 4.71 24.48 -0.88
C ALA A 2 3.87 25.58 -1.55
N ALA A 3 2.55 25.43 -1.52
CA ALA A 3 1.64 26.41 -2.07
C ALA A 3 1.85 27.76 -1.38
N ASP A 4 2.03 28.79 -2.18
CA ASP A 4 2.32 30.17 -1.84
C ASP A 4 1.09 30.90 -1.30
N GLY A 5 0.41 30.33 -0.29
CA GLY A 5 -0.48 31.01 0.66
C GLY A 5 -1.64 31.86 0.11
N ALA A 6 -1.80 31.97 -1.21
CA ALA A 6 -2.81 32.75 -1.88
C ALA A 6 -4.02 31.84 -2.11
N GLY A 7 -4.97 31.87 -1.16
CA GLY A 7 -6.18 31.06 -1.16
C GLY A 7 -7.10 31.26 -2.38
N SER A 8 -6.73 30.70 -3.52
CA SER A 8 -7.57 30.65 -4.73
C SER A 8 -7.64 29.26 -5.39
N GLU A 9 -6.93 28.26 -4.88
CA GLU A 9 -6.94 26.93 -5.48
C GLU A 9 -8.21 26.15 -5.10
N SER A 10 -8.80 25.48 -6.11
CA SER A 10 -9.93 24.56 -5.95
C SER A 10 -9.64 23.55 -4.84
N SER A 11 -10.61 23.21 -3.99
CA SER A 11 -10.46 22.12 -3.01
C SER A 11 -10.38 20.74 -3.67
N ASP A 12 -10.72 20.61 -4.96
CA ASP A 12 -10.61 19.36 -5.70
C ASP A 12 -9.23 19.17 -6.34
N PRO A 13 -8.58 18.02 -6.08
CA PRO A 13 -7.24 17.69 -6.58
C PRO A 13 -7.06 17.75 -8.09
N TYR A 14 -8.05 17.27 -8.84
CA TYR A 14 -7.96 17.17 -10.29
C TYR A 14 -8.15 18.54 -10.94
N LEU A 15 -8.95 19.42 -10.32
CA LEU A 15 -9.09 20.80 -10.74
C LEU A 15 -7.80 21.61 -10.50
N ARG A 16 -7.06 21.35 -9.40
CA ARG A 16 -5.73 21.95 -9.18
C ARG A 16 -4.71 21.50 -10.24
N ILE A 17 -4.71 20.22 -10.57
CA ILE A 17 -3.84 19.71 -11.65
C ILE A 17 -4.13 20.42 -12.98
N ILE A 18 -5.41 20.70 -13.26
CA ILE A 18 -5.79 21.42 -14.48
C ILE A 18 -5.33 22.88 -14.45
N SER A 19 -5.32 23.56 -13.30
CA SER A 19 -4.80 24.93 -13.22
C SER A 19 -3.29 25.02 -13.47
N LEU A 20 -2.53 23.95 -13.22
CA LEU A 20 -1.10 23.88 -13.54
C LEU A 20 -0.81 23.82 -15.04
N ALA A 21 -1.82 23.65 -15.91
CA ALA A 21 -1.64 23.57 -17.36
C ALA A 21 -0.90 24.79 -17.96
N SER A 22 -0.97 25.95 -17.30
CA SER A 22 -0.27 27.17 -17.72
C SER A 22 1.18 27.28 -17.25
N GLU A 23 1.68 26.36 -16.41
CA GLU A 23 3.00 26.43 -15.77
C GLU A 23 4.11 25.73 -16.58
N GLY A 24 4.38 26.25 -17.77
CA GLY A 24 5.55 25.87 -18.57
C GLY A 24 5.60 24.36 -18.90
N ALA A 25 6.82 23.80 -18.95
CA ALA A 25 7.03 22.41 -19.35
C ALA A 25 6.46 21.39 -18.35
N ALA A 26 6.57 21.67 -17.05
CA ALA A 26 6.02 20.81 -15.99
C ALA A 26 4.49 20.72 -16.08
N GLY A 27 3.81 21.85 -16.31
CA GLY A 27 2.37 21.88 -16.54
C GLY A 27 1.93 21.00 -17.72
N VAL A 28 2.65 21.07 -18.85
CA VAL A 28 2.38 20.24 -20.04
C VAL A 28 2.56 18.75 -19.75
N GLU A 29 3.60 18.38 -18.99
CA GLU A 29 3.88 17.00 -18.61
C GLU A 29 2.74 16.42 -17.75
N VAL A 30 2.33 17.13 -16.69
CA VAL A 30 1.26 16.68 -15.79
C VAL A 30 -0.07 16.54 -16.54
N ILE A 31 -0.41 17.50 -17.41
CA ILE A 31 -1.62 17.41 -18.24
C ILE A 31 -1.56 16.23 -19.22
N THR A 32 -0.39 15.95 -19.78
CA THR A 32 -0.19 14.78 -20.65
C THR A 32 -0.46 13.48 -19.89
N TYR A 33 0.04 13.35 -18.66
CA TYR A 33 -0.26 12.21 -17.80
C TYR A 33 -1.75 12.10 -17.45
N LEU A 34 -2.40 13.22 -17.14
CA LEU A 34 -3.84 13.24 -16.89
C LEU A 34 -4.65 12.76 -18.10
N ILE A 35 -4.31 13.23 -19.31
CA ILE A 35 -4.95 12.78 -20.56
C ILE A 35 -4.74 11.28 -20.77
N ILE A 36 -3.52 10.77 -20.57
CA ILE A 36 -3.22 9.34 -20.70
C ILE A 36 -4.09 8.53 -19.73
N ILE A 37 -4.19 8.95 -18.46
CA ILE A 37 -5.03 8.28 -17.45
C ILE A 37 -6.50 8.27 -17.88
N ILE A 38 -7.03 9.39 -18.38
CA ILE A 38 -8.42 9.48 -18.86
C ILE A 38 -8.64 8.54 -20.06
N VAL A 39 -7.74 8.54 -21.04
CA VAL A 39 -7.85 7.67 -22.22
C VAL A 39 -7.80 6.19 -21.83
N LEU A 40 -6.88 5.81 -20.93
CA LEU A 40 -6.77 4.45 -20.40
C LEU A 40 -8.04 4.06 -19.61
N GLY A 41 -8.58 4.96 -18.79
CA GLY A 41 -9.83 4.75 -18.05
C GLY A 41 -11.02 4.52 -18.97
N LEU A 42 -11.18 5.34 -20.02
CA LEU A 42 -12.23 5.18 -21.03
C LEU A 42 -12.06 3.89 -21.84
N ALA A 43 -10.83 3.53 -22.20
CA ALA A 43 -10.52 2.27 -22.89
C ALA A 43 -10.87 1.06 -22.02
N LEU A 44 -10.53 1.10 -20.72
CA LEU A 44 -10.88 0.08 -19.74
C LEU A 44 -12.40 -0.05 -19.60
N MET A 45 -13.11 1.06 -19.43
CA MET A 45 -14.57 1.08 -19.34
C MET A 45 -15.21 0.43 -20.58
N ASN A 46 -14.80 0.86 -21.77
CA ASN A 46 -15.28 0.29 -23.03
C ASN A 46 -14.98 -1.21 -23.14
N HIS A 47 -13.81 -1.65 -22.68
CA HIS A 47 -13.47 -3.07 -22.65
C HIS A 47 -14.40 -3.86 -21.73
N LEU A 48 -14.62 -3.39 -20.49
CA LEU A 48 -15.49 -4.04 -19.52
C LEU A 48 -16.95 -4.13 -20.02
N LEU A 49 -17.49 -3.04 -20.57
CA LEU A 49 -18.83 -3.03 -21.15
C LEU A 49 -18.97 -3.99 -22.33
N LYS A 50 -17.96 -4.07 -23.21
CA LYS A 50 -17.93 -5.06 -24.31
C LYS A 50 -17.89 -6.49 -23.79
N VAL A 51 -17.15 -6.75 -22.72
CA VAL A 51 -17.08 -8.09 -22.11
C VAL A 51 -18.43 -8.47 -21.49
N GLN A 52 -19.05 -7.58 -20.70
CA GLN A 52 -20.37 -7.80 -20.12
C GLN A 52 -21.44 -8.02 -21.19
N SER A 53 -21.51 -7.15 -22.20
CA SER A 53 -22.46 -7.27 -23.31
C SER A 53 -22.34 -8.62 -24.04
N LYS A 54 -21.10 -9.08 -24.32
CA LYS A 54 -20.86 -10.40 -24.92
C LYS A 54 -21.28 -11.56 -24.01
N MET A 55 -21.14 -11.42 -22.70
CA MET A 55 -21.59 -12.43 -21.73
C MET A 55 -23.11 -12.51 -21.71
N LEU A 56 -23.80 -11.36 -21.64
CA LEU A 56 -25.26 -11.28 -21.69
C LEU A 56 -25.84 -11.93 -22.96
N GLN A 57 -25.27 -11.59 -24.13
CA GLN A 57 -25.67 -12.17 -25.41
C GLN A 57 -25.50 -13.69 -25.44
N LYS A 58 -24.41 -14.22 -24.88
CA LYS A 58 -24.16 -15.68 -24.80
C LYS A 58 -25.15 -16.38 -23.87
N MET A 59 -25.57 -15.71 -22.81
CA MET A 59 -26.52 -16.24 -21.83
C MET A 59 -27.98 -16.02 -22.23
N GLY A 60 -28.24 -15.21 -23.27
CA GLY A 60 -29.60 -14.83 -23.67
C GLY A 60 -30.31 -13.93 -22.66
N ARG A 61 -29.56 -13.23 -21.81
CA ARG A 61 -30.07 -12.35 -20.74
C ARG A 61 -30.05 -10.88 -21.17
N ALA A 62 -30.90 -10.09 -20.52
CA ALA A 62 -31.00 -8.64 -20.76
C ALA A 62 -30.18 -7.86 -19.73
N SER A 63 -29.80 -6.62 -20.10
CA SER A 63 -29.19 -5.70 -19.15
C SER A 63 -30.25 -5.11 -18.21
N MET A 64 -29.86 -4.60 -17.04
CA MET A 64 -30.79 -3.84 -16.18
C MET A 64 -31.37 -2.63 -16.90
N ARG A 65 -30.59 -1.97 -17.76
CA ARG A 65 -31.05 -0.89 -18.63
C ARG A 65 -32.22 -1.30 -19.52
N ASP A 66 -32.17 -2.51 -20.07
CA ASP A 66 -33.23 -3.03 -20.96
C ASP A 66 -34.44 -3.55 -20.16
N ALA A 67 -34.18 -4.25 -19.04
CA ALA A 67 -35.22 -4.86 -18.22
C ALA A 67 -36.00 -3.86 -17.35
N SER A 68 -35.30 -2.87 -16.77
CA SER A 68 -35.88 -1.85 -15.88
C SER A 68 -35.29 -0.45 -16.15
N PRO A 69 -35.62 0.15 -17.31
CA PRO A 69 -35.01 1.41 -17.76
C PRO A 69 -35.21 2.59 -16.79
N LEU A 70 -36.34 2.63 -16.09
CA LEU A 70 -36.61 3.66 -15.09
C LEU A 70 -35.69 3.54 -13.86
N LEU A 71 -35.49 2.31 -13.36
CA LEU A 71 -34.59 2.04 -12.24
C LEU A 71 -33.15 2.38 -12.63
N ALA A 72 -32.70 1.88 -13.77
CA ALA A 72 -31.40 2.19 -14.36
C ALA A 72 -31.13 3.71 -14.46
N ALA A 73 -32.07 4.47 -15.05
CA ALA A 73 -31.95 5.92 -15.16
C ALA A 73 -31.95 6.61 -13.78
N SER A 74 -32.78 6.14 -12.84
CA SER A 74 -32.84 6.72 -11.49
C SER A 74 -31.54 6.50 -10.71
N LEU A 75 -30.91 5.33 -10.84
CA LEU A 75 -29.64 5.01 -10.19
C LEU A 75 -28.51 5.88 -10.73
N ILE A 76 -28.38 6.00 -12.05
CA ILE A 76 -27.38 6.88 -12.68
C ILE A 76 -27.60 8.33 -12.26
N LEU A 77 -28.84 8.81 -12.25
CA LEU A 77 -29.17 10.17 -11.82
C LEU A 77 -28.87 10.39 -10.32
N ALA A 78 -29.20 9.43 -9.47
CA ALA A 78 -28.90 9.52 -8.03
C ALA A 78 -27.39 9.54 -7.77
N THR A 79 -26.62 8.67 -8.45
CA THR A 79 -25.15 8.67 -8.38
C THR A 79 -24.56 9.97 -8.90
N LEU A 80 -25.09 10.53 -9.99
CA LEU A 80 -24.69 11.83 -10.52
C LEU A 80 -24.91 12.94 -9.49
N ILE A 81 -26.11 13.01 -8.90
CA ILE A 81 -26.45 14.04 -7.91
C ILE A 81 -25.53 13.92 -6.69
N VAL A 82 -25.41 12.73 -6.10
CA VAL A 82 -24.55 12.55 -4.92
C VAL A 82 -23.10 12.83 -5.25
N GLY A 83 -22.59 12.35 -6.39
CA GLY A 83 -21.22 12.63 -6.83
C GLY A 83 -20.93 14.10 -7.10
N ILE A 84 -21.89 14.89 -7.57
CA ILE A 84 -21.73 16.35 -7.68
C ILE A 84 -21.69 16.99 -6.29
N LEU A 85 -22.56 16.54 -5.38
CA LEU A 85 -22.66 17.09 -4.03
C LEU A 85 -21.44 16.79 -3.16
N THR A 86 -20.67 15.72 -3.43
CA THR A 86 -19.40 15.49 -2.73
C THR A 86 -18.34 16.52 -3.08
N GLY A 87 -18.44 17.17 -4.24
CA GLY A 87 -17.43 18.12 -4.71
C GLY A 87 -16.11 17.48 -5.16
N SER A 88 -16.04 16.14 -5.22
CA SER A 88 -14.86 15.40 -5.65
C SER A 88 -15.03 14.86 -7.06
N THR A 89 -14.17 15.31 -7.98
CA THR A 89 -14.14 14.84 -9.38
C THR A 89 -13.90 13.33 -9.44
N LEU A 90 -13.04 12.82 -8.56
CA LEU A 90 -12.71 11.41 -8.48
C LEU A 90 -13.93 10.55 -8.13
N VAL A 91 -14.60 10.90 -7.03
CA VAL A 91 -15.78 10.16 -6.54
C VAL A 91 -16.89 10.21 -7.57
N LEU A 92 -17.09 11.35 -8.23
CA LEU A 92 -18.07 11.51 -9.30
C LEU A 92 -17.78 10.59 -10.50
N VAL A 93 -16.57 10.67 -11.06
CA VAL A 93 -16.21 9.92 -12.28
C VAL A 93 -16.18 8.41 -12.03
N VAL A 94 -15.53 7.98 -10.95
CA VAL A 94 -15.44 6.54 -10.61
C VAL A 94 -16.81 6.01 -10.15
N GLY A 95 -17.58 6.80 -9.40
CA GLY A 95 -18.94 6.43 -9.00
C GLY A 95 -19.86 6.21 -10.21
N LEU A 96 -19.86 7.14 -11.16
CA LEU A 96 -20.64 7.00 -12.40
C LEU A 96 -20.18 5.81 -13.25
N ALA A 97 -18.85 5.59 -13.34
CA ALA A 97 -18.26 4.46 -14.02
C ALA A 97 -18.77 3.12 -13.42
N LEU A 98 -18.68 2.95 -12.11
CA LEU A 98 -19.15 1.75 -11.41
C LEU A 98 -20.66 1.56 -11.56
N MET A 99 -21.45 2.62 -11.43
CA MET A 99 -22.90 2.52 -11.61
C MET A 99 -23.29 2.14 -13.05
N THR A 100 -22.55 2.64 -14.04
CA THR A 100 -22.74 2.25 -15.45
C THR A 100 -22.49 0.75 -15.63
N LEU A 101 -21.44 0.19 -15.00
CA LEU A 101 -21.17 -1.26 -15.04
C LEU A 101 -22.24 -2.12 -14.35
N ILE A 102 -22.96 -1.56 -13.37
CA ILE A 102 -24.10 -2.22 -12.72
C ILE A 102 -25.31 -2.20 -13.66
N VAL A 103 -25.64 -1.04 -14.21
CA VAL A 103 -26.82 -0.83 -15.06
C VAL A 103 -26.72 -1.55 -16.40
N GLU A 104 -25.53 -1.63 -16.98
CA GLU A 104 -25.25 -2.39 -18.21
C GLU A 104 -24.96 -3.88 -17.94
N GLY A 105 -24.98 -4.29 -16.65
CA GLY A 105 -24.82 -5.66 -16.21
C GLY A 105 -26.11 -6.49 -16.28
N ASP A 106 -26.01 -7.75 -15.88
CA ASP A 106 -27.13 -8.70 -15.84
C ASP A 106 -28.25 -8.23 -14.90
N SER A 107 -29.48 -8.22 -15.40
CA SER A 107 -30.66 -7.80 -14.63
C SER A 107 -31.13 -8.84 -13.61
N GLU A 108 -30.81 -10.12 -13.81
CA GLU A 108 -31.21 -11.21 -12.91
C GLU A 108 -30.13 -11.48 -11.85
N GLU A 109 -28.86 -11.52 -12.25
CA GLU A 109 -27.72 -11.78 -11.37
C GLU A 109 -26.81 -10.56 -11.27
N ILE A 110 -27.19 -9.61 -10.44
CA ILE A 110 -26.44 -8.36 -10.29
C ILE A 110 -25.07 -8.63 -9.67
N SER A 111 -24.01 -8.12 -10.31
CA SER A 111 -22.64 -8.33 -9.85
C SER A 111 -22.37 -7.62 -8.53
N THR A 112 -22.19 -8.40 -7.47
CA THR A 112 -21.85 -7.92 -6.12
C THR A 112 -20.49 -7.20 -6.11
N VAL A 113 -19.57 -7.54 -7.00
CA VAL A 113 -18.24 -6.90 -7.08
C VAL A 113 -18.38 -5.40 -7.36
N TRP A 114 -19.21 -5.01 -8.32
CA TRP A 114 -19.40 -3.59 -8.64
C TRP A 114 -20.15 -2.83 -7.56
N ILE A 115 -21.14 -3.48 -6.93
CA ILE A 115 -21.87 -2.94 -5.77
C ILE A 115 -20.90 -2.64 -4.63
N PHE A 116 -20.15 -3.64 -4.17
CA PHE A 116 -19.21 -3.47 -3.06
C PHE A 116 -18.03 -2.56 -3.41
N SER A 117 -17.64 -2.47 -4.69
CA SER A 117 -16.65 -1.47 -5.15
C SER A 117 -17.18 -0.05 -4.99
N GLY A 118 -18.46 0.20 -5.30
CA GLY A 118 -19.07 1.52 -5.08
C GLY A 118 -19.29 1.85 -3.60
N VAL A 119 -19.68 0.85 -2.80
CA VAL A 119 -19.74 0.99 -1.33
C VAL A 119 -18.36 1.32 -0.76
N ALA A 120 -17.31 0.60 -1.19
CA ALA A 120 -15.93 0.87 -0.77
C ALA A 120 -15.46 2.25 -1.20
N LEU A 121 -15.77 2.69 -2.43
CA LEU A 121 -15.46 4.04 -2.92
C LEU A 121 -16.01 5.11 -1.97
N TYR A 122 -17.29 5.05 -1.60
CA TYR A 122 -17.88 6.06 -0.72
C TYR A 122 -17.42 5.93 0.74
N LEU A 123 -17.15 4.70 1.21
CA LEU A 123 -16.54 4.48 2.53
C LEU A 123 -15.16 5.16 2.61
N PHE A 124 -14.30 4.87 1.63
CA PHE A 124 -12.97 5.48 1.56
C PHE A 124 -13.08 6.99 1.33
N ALA A 125 -14.09 7.48 0.61
CA ALA A 125 -14.27 8.92 0.39
C ALA A 125 -14.57 9.64 1.70
N SER A 126 -15.25 8.98 2.64
CA SER A 126 -15.41 9.48 4.00
C SER A 126 -14.10 9.46 4.79
N TRP A 127 -13.28 8.42 4.64
CA TRP A 127 -12.02 8.28 5.39
C TRP A 127 -10.93 9.22 4.88
N SER A 128 -10.99 9.61 3.61
CA SER A 128 -10.08 10.56 2.96
C SER A 128 -10.63 11.99 2.91
N TRP A 129 -11.72 12.28 3.62
CA TRP A 129 -12.39 13.59 3.61
C TRP A 129 -12.88 14.10 2.25
N ALA A 130 -12.79 13.30 1.19
CA ALA A 130 -13.33 13.59 -0.14
C ALA A 130 -14.87 13.67 -0.17
N ALA A 131 -15.54 13.11 0.84
CA ALA A 131 -16.97 13.23 1.04
C ALA A 131 -17.31 13.36 2.53
N SER A 132 -18.31 14.18 2.85
CA SER A 132 -18.87 14.22 4.20
C SER A 132 -19.59 12.91 4.53
N LEU A 133 -19.64 12.55 5.82
CA LEU A 133 -20.27 11.30 6.28
C LEU A 133 -21.71 11.11 5.76
N PRO A 134 -22.62 12.12 5.77
CA PRO A 134 -23.97 11.95 5.22
C PRO A 134 -23.99 11.64 3.71
N LEU A 135 -23.10 12.26 2.94
CA LEU A 135 -23.00 12.03 1.50
C LEU A 135 -22.39 10.67 1.18
N ALA A 136 -21.38 10.25 1.95
CA ALA A 136 -20.80 8.92 1.87
C ALA A 136 -21.85 7.83 2.14
N VAL A 137 -22.61 7.96 3.23
CA VAL A 137 -23.72 7.04 3.56
C VAL A 137 -24.77 7.03 2.45
N SER A 138 -25.11 8.19 1.89
CA SER A 138 -26.06 8.29 0.77
C SER A 138 -25.56 7.57 -0.48
N GLY A 139 -24.28 7.75 -0.82
CA GLY A 139 -23.64 7.06 -1.94
C GLY A 139 -23.60 5.54 -1.74
N MET A 140 -23.21 5.07 -0.54
CA MET A 140 -23.25 3.66 -0.18
C MET A 140 -24.67 3.08 -0.32
N ALA A 141 -25.68 3.80 0.17
CA ALA A 141 -27.08 3.38 0.07
C ALA A 141 -27.54 3.22 -1.38
N ILE A 142 -27.20 4.17 -2.26
CA ILE A 142 -27.53 4.09 -3.70
C ILE A 142 -26.93 2.83 -4.34
N PHE A 143 -25.68 2.49 -4.02
CA PHE A 143 -25.02 1.29 -4.55
C PHE A 143 -25.62 -0.01 -4.02
N LEU A 144 -26.22 0.00 -2.83
CA LEU A 144 -26.90 -1.17 -2.25
C LEU A 144 -28.32 -1.39 -2.78
N VAL A 145 -28.97 -0.36 -3.35
CA VAL A 145 -30.35 -0.47 -3.88
C VAL A 145 -30.52 -1.63 -4.86
N PRO A 146 -29.66 -1.81 -5.89
CA PRO A 146 -29.76 -2.96 -6.80
C PRO A 146 -29.78 -4.31 -6.08
N TRP A 147 -28.90 -4.48 -5.09
CA TRP A 147 -28.81 -5.73 -4.31
C TRP A 147 -30.07 -6.00 -3.50
N VAL A 148 -30.61 -4.98 -2.84
CA VAL A 148 -31.83 -5.09 -2.03
C VAL A 148 -33.08 -5.39 -2.87
N LEU A 149 -33.10 -4.94 -4.13
CA LEU A 149 -34.22 -5.17 -5.05
C LEU A 149 -34.13 -6.51 -5.80
N THR A 150 -33.02 -7.23 -5.69
CA THR A 150 -32.88 -8.56 -6.30
C THR A 150 -33.79 -9.53 -5.55
N PRO A 151 -34.71 -10.25 -6.22
CA PRO A 151 -35.58 -11.20 -5.55
C PRO A 151 -34.72 -12.28 -4.86
N PRO A 152 -35.05 -12.69 -3.63
CA PRO A 152 -34.33 -13.77 -2.96
C PRO A 152 -34.48 -15.05 -3.77
N ASP A 153 -33.42 -15.85 -3.87
CA ASP A 153 -33.49 -17.19 -4.45
C ASP A 153 -34.58 -18.00 -3.69
N ASP A 154 -35.37 -18.81 -4.42
CA ASP A 154 -36.51 -19.57 -3.88
C ASP A 154 -36.12 -20.58 -2.77
N GLU A 155 -34.82 -20.81 -2.55
CA GLU A 155 -34.30 -21.62 -1.46
C GLU A 155 -34.05 -20.73 -0.23
N SER A 156 -34.89 -20.89 0.79
CA SER A 156 -34.71 -20.28 2.11
C SER A 156 -33.50 -20.90 2.84
N GLU A 157 -32.29 -20.68 2.33
CA GLU A 157 -31.06 -20.92 3.09
C GLU A 157 -30.98 -19.86 4.20
N SER A 158 -30.59 -20.29 5.40
CA SER A 158 -30.33 -19.35 6.49
C SER A 158 -29.27 -18.35 6.03
N LEU A 159 -29.48 -17.04 6.26
CA LEU A 159 -28.50 -15.99 5.88
C LEU A 159 -27.07 -16.25 6.40
N LEU A 160 -26.94 -17.08 7.44
CA LEU A 160 -25.65 -17.43 8.06
C LEU A 160 -25.04 -18.72 7.50
N GLU A 161 -25.81 -19.55 6.80
CA GLU A 161 -25.36 -20.83 6.26
C GLU A 161 -24.19 -20.69 5.27
N PRO A 162 -24.18 -19.70 4.36
CA PRO A 162 -23.02 -19.44 3.51
C PRO A 162 -21.76 -19.06 4.30
N ILE A 163 -21.91 -18.47 5.48
CA ILE A 163 -20.77 -18.08 6.32
C ILE A 163 -20.14 -19.34 6.91
N PHE A 164 -20.94 -20.29 7.39
CA PHE A 164 -20.48 -21.55 8.00
C PHE A 164 -20.04 -22.62 6.99
N ASP A 165 -20.30 -22.46 5.69
CA ASP A 165 -19.85 -23.41 4.67
C ASP A 165 -18.33 -23.31 4.42
N PRO A 166 -17.54 -24.38 4.68
CA PRO A 166 -16.11 -24.38 4.43
C PRO A 166 -15.74 -24.16 2.95
N ARG A 167 -16.62 -24.52 2.00
CA ARG A 167 -16.35 -24.26 0.57
C ARG A 167 -16.44 -22.78 0.27
N ASN A 168 -17.46 -22.09 0.78
CA ASN A 168 -17.61 -20.65 0.61
C ASN A 168 -16.49 -19.88 1.34
N GLN A 169 -16.15 -20.26 2.58
CA GLN A 169 -15.02 -19.68 3.32
C GLN A 169 -13.72 -19.75 2.51
N ASN A 170 -13.35 -20.93 2.01
CA ASN A 170 -12.14 -21.10 1.22
C ASN A 170 -12.22 -20.39 -0.15
N ARG A 171 -13.42 -20.20 -0.74
CA ARG A 171 -13.61 -19.38 -1.95
C ARG A 171 -13.29 -17.92 -1.67
N VAL A 172 -13.82 -17.35 -0.59
CA VAL A 172 -13.56 -15.97 -0.17
C VAL A 172 -12.09 -15.78 0.18
N SER A 173 -11.51 -16.67 0.98
CA SER A 173 -10.10 -16.60 1.39
C SER A 173 -9.13 -16.61 0.21
N ARG A 174 -9.45 -17.32 -0.88
CA ARG A 174 -8.64 -17.33 -2.11
C ARG A 174 -8.65 -16.02 -2.87
N ALA A 175 -9.75 -15.28 -2.79
CA ALA A 175 -9.90 -14.00 -3.47
C ALA A 175 -9.41 -12.82 -2.63
N SER A 176 -9.31 -13.02 -1.30
CA SER A 176 -8.93 -11.99 -0.33
C SER A 176 -7.60 -11.28 -0.63
N PRO A 177 -6.50 -11.96 -1.04
CA PRO A 177 -5.27 -11.25 -1.41
C PRO A 177 -5.46 -10.23 -2.52
N TRP A 178 -6.30 -10.53 -3.52
CA TRP A 178 -6.56 -9.64 -4.63
C TRP A 178 -7.48 -8.48 -4.23
N PHE A 179 -8.60 -8.79 -3.57
CA PHE A 179 -9.54 -7.76 -3.11
C PHE A 179 -8.93 -6.87 -2.03
N GLY A 180 -8.18 -7.44 -1.08
CA GLY A 180 -7.47 -6.71 -0.04
C GLY A 180 -6.41 -5.78 -0.63
N ALA A 181 -5.61 -6.24 -1.60
CA ALA A 181 -4.64 -5.39 -2.28
C ALA A 181 -5.31 -4.24 -3.05
N ILE A 182 -6.39 -4.52 -3.80
CA ILE A 182 -7.14 -3.47 -4.52
C ILE A 182 -7.77 -2.48 -3.54
N ALA A 183 -8.35 -2.95 -2.44
CA ALA A 183 -8.95 -2.10 -1.42
C ALA A 183 -7.89 -1.19 -0.76
N TYR A 184 -6.74 -1.75 -0.39
CA TYR A 184 -5.64 -1.01 0.23
C TYR A 184 -5.05 0.03 -0.73
N LEU A 185 -4.80 -0.34 -1.99
CA LEU A 185 -4.33 0.58 -3.02
C LEU A 185 -5.37 1.66 -3.34
N GLY A 186 -6.66 1.31 -3.40
CA GLY A 186 -7.75 2.25 -3.63
C GLY A 186 -7.87 3.28 -2.51
N LEU A 187 -7.75 2.83 -1.25
CA LEU A 187 -7.68 3.72 -0.09
C LEU A 187 -6.46 4.65 -0.16
N THR A 188 -5.28 4.07 -0.44
CA THR A 188 -4.02 4.82 -0.57
C THR A 188 -4.13 5.90 -1.63
N TRP A 189 -4.63 5.53 -2.81
CA TRP A 189 -4.80 6.44 -3.91
C TRP A 189 -5.72 7.60 -3.53
N MET A 190 -6.82 7.34 -2.83
CA MET A 190 -7.73 8.41 -2.47
C MET A 190 -7.19 9.33 -1.38
N LEU A 191 -6.47 8.79 -0.38
CA LEU A 191 -5.73 9.60 0.60
C LEU A 191 -4.71 10.50 -0.08
N LEU A 192 -3.86 9.93 -0.95
CA LEU A 192 -2.88 10.71 -1.72
C LEU A 192 -3.52 11.80 -2.57
N THR A 193 -4.70 11.56 -3.13
CA THR A 193 -5.40 12.61 -3.88
C THR A 193 -5.97 13.68 -2.96
N ALA A 194 -6.57 13.32 -1.82
CA ALA A 194 -7.18 14.28 -0.91
C ALA A 194 -6.14 15.21 -0.24
N GLU A 195 -4.88 14.79 -0.21
CA GLU A 195 -3.83 15.39 0.60
C GLU A 195 -2.69 15.98 -0.22
N ILE A 196 -3.04 16.76 -1.24
CA ILE A 196 -2.06 17.48 -2.09
C ILE A 196 -1.09 18.33 -1.26
N ASP A 197 -1.56 18.88 -0.13
CA ASP A 197 -0.80 19.82 0.69
C ASP A 197 0.13 19.13 1.72
N GLY A 198 0.08 17.79 1.84
CA GLY A 198 1.00 17.02 2.69
C GLY A 198 0.49 15.61 3.02
N THR A 199 1.35 14.61 2.99
CA THR A 199 0.97 13.19 3.18
C THR A 199 0.52 12.87 4.62
N SER A 200 -0.67 12.29 4.81
CA SER A 200 -1.05 11.64 6.08
C SER A 200 -0.68 10.15 6.06
N LEU A 201 0.58 9.91 6.38
CA LEU A 201 1.07 8.55 6.63
C LEU A 201 0.23 7.87 7.73
N GLU A 202 -0.19 8.63 8.74
CA GLU A 202 -1.02 8.15 9.84
C GLU A 202 -2.39 7.64 9.40
N ALA A 203 -3.12 8.39 8.56
CA ALA A 203 -4.44 7.97 8.12
C ALA A 203 -4.35 6.73 7.23
N HIS A 204 -3.32 6.65 6.39
CA HIS A 204 -3.05 5.47 5.57
C HIS A 204 -2.84 4.21 6.43
N GLU A 205 -2.11 4.34 7.53
CA GLU A 205 -1.80 3.24 8.45
C GLU A 205 -3.03 2.82 9.27
N ILE A 206 -3.75 3.78 9.85
CA ILE A 206 -4.94 3.52 10.68
C ILE A 206 -6.08 2.93 9.83
N PHE A 207 -6.42 3.57 8.72
CA PHE A 207 -7.53 3.12 7.87
C PHE A 207 -7.17 1.88 7.04
N GLY A 208 -5.87 1.64 6.81
CA GLY A 208 -5.37 0.41 6.23
C GLY A 208 -5.43 -0.79 7.18
N ALA A 209 -5.36 -0.58 8.50
CA ALA A 209 -5.30 -1.65 9.51
C ALA A 209 -6.45 -2.68 9.42
N PRO A 210 -7.73 -2.30 9.26
CA PRO A 210 -8.81 -3.26 9.09
C PRO A 210 -8.64 -4.16 7.85
N ILE A 211 -8.11 -3.61 6.75
CA ILE A 211 -7.86 -4.36 5.51
C ILE A 211 -6.77 -5.41 5.75
N LEU A 212 -5.69 -5.03 6.44
CA LEU A 212 -4.59 -5.94 6.79
C LEU A 212 -5.04 -7.06 7.74
N ILE A 213 -5.89 -6.74 8.73
CA ILE A 213 -6.47 -7.73 9.65
C ILE A 213 -7.33 -8.73 8.87
N ILE A 214 -8.24 -8.25 8.01
CA ILE A 214 -9.09 -9.12 7.18
C ILE A 214 -8.23 -10.02 6.29
N LEU A 215 -7.18 -9.47 5.67
CA LEU A 215 -6.26 -10.23 4.83
C LEU A 215 -5.52 -11.32 5.61
N ALA A 216 -4.97 -10.99 6.78
CA ALA A 216 -4.30 -11.96 7.66
C ALA A 216 -5.24 -13.09 8.07
N LEU A 217 -6.44 -12.76 8.57
CA LEU A 217 -7.46 -13.74 8.96
C LEU A 217 -7.90 -14.60 7.77
N SER A 218 -8.05 -14.00 6.58
CA SER A 218 -8.40 -14.72 5.35
C SER A 218 -7.33 -15.72 4.96
N LEU A 219 -6.04 -15.35 5.07
CA LEU A 219 -4.92 -16.25 4.78
C LEU A 219 -4.81 -17.39 5.80
N THR A 220 -5.13 -17.14 7.07
CA THR A 220 -5.27 -18.19 8.09
C THR A 220 -6.33 -19.21 7.68
N VAL A 221 -7.54 -18.75 7.32
CA VAL A 221 -8.63 -19.62 6.86
C VAL A 221 -8.25 -20.37 5.59
N TYR A 222 -7.60 -19.70 4.63
CA TYR A 222 -7.08 -20.35 3.42
C TYR A 222 -6.15 -21.52 3.75
N SER A 223 -5.22 -21.30 4.68
CA SER A 223 -4.18 -22.27 5.02
C SER A 223 -4.68 -23.50 5.79
N TRP A 224 -5.81 -23.40 6.50
CA TRP A 224 -6.48 -24.57 7.07
C TRP A 224 -7.13 -25.48 6.02
N GLY A 225 -7.42 -24.93 4.83
CA GLY A 225 -7.89 -25.69 3.68
C GLY A 225 -9.27 -26.33 3.85
N LYS A 226 -9.59 -27.28 2.98
CA LYS A 226 -10.93 -27.90 2.88
C LYS A 226 -11.26 -28.95 3.95
N GLY A 227 -10.31 -29.26 4.84
CA GLY A 227 -10.46 -30.32 5.84
C GLY A 227 -11.06 -29.86 7.17
N ASN A 228 -11.32 -28.56 7.34
CA ASN A 228 -11.82 -28.00 8.59
C ASN A 228 -13.34 -27.89 8.60
N ASP A 229 -13.93 -28.07 9.78
CA ASP A 229 -15.33 -27.72 10.02
C ASP A 229 -15.47 -26.19 9.94
N GLY A 230 -16.35 -25.71 9.05
CA GLY A 230 -16.52 -24.27 8.83
C GLY A 230 -16.97 -23.52 10.09
N ARG A 231 -17.66 -24.17 11.04
CA ARG A 231 -17.98 -23.57 12.35
C ARG A 231 -16.72 -23.33 13.18
N VAL A 232 -15.84 -24.34 13.25
CA VAL A 232 -14.56 -24.23 13.96
C VAL A 232 -13.70 -23.13 13.32
N GLY A 233 -13.69 -23.03 11.99
CA GLY A 233 -13.01 -21.95 11.26
C GLY A 233 -13.44 -20.56 11.72
N ILE A 234 -14.75 -20.30 11.81
CA ILE A 234 -15.27 -19.00 12.25
C ILE A 234 -14.95 -18.72 13.71
N PHE A 235 -15.14 -19.68 14.61
CA PHE A 235 -14.80 -19.48 16.01
C PHE A 235 -13.30 -19.24 16.20
N ALA A 236 -12.44 -19.87 15.40
CA ALA A 236 -11.01 -19.61 15.40
C ALA A 236 -10.68 -18.21 14.87
N VAL A 237 -11.36 -17.72 13.82
CA VAL A 237 -11.21 -16.34 13.32
C VAL A 237 -11.63 -15.32 14.37
N ILE A 238 -12.81 -15.49 14.97
CA ILE A 238 -13.32 -14.61 16.02
C ILE A 238 -12.38 -14.63 17.25
N GLY A 239 -11.94 -15.83 17.67
CA GLY A 239 -10.98 -15.99 18.75
C GLY A 239 -9.65 -15.32 18.46
N THR A 240 -9.13 -15.47 17.23
CA THR A 240 -7.90 -14.80 16.79
C THR A 240 -8.05 -13.28 16.83
N LEU A 241 -9.17 -12.75 16.33
CA LEU A 241 -9.45 -11.32 16.36
C LEU A 241 -9.55 -10.80 17.81
N ALA A 242 -10.27 -11.49 18.68
CA ALA A 242 -10.42 -11.12 20.08
C ALA A 242 -9.09 -11.13 20.84
N ILE A 243 -8.27 -12.17 20.64
CA ILE A 243 -6.92 -12.27 21.23
C ILE A 243 -6.04 -11.15 20.68
N SER A 244 -6.10 -10.86 19.38
CA SER A 244 -5.28 -9.82 18.76
C SER A 244 -5.64 -8.43 19.27
N LEU A 245 -6.94 -8.13 19.41
CA LEU A 245 -7.42 -6.89 20.03
C LEU A 245 -6.99 -6.78 21.49
N ALA A 246 -7.01 -7.88 22.25
CA ALA A 246 -6.54 -7.89 23.63
C ALA A 246 -5.02 -7.63 23.72
N ILE A 247 -4.23 -8.23 22.82
CA ILE A 247 -2.78 -7.98 22.72
C ILE A 247 -2.52 -6.51 22.37
N GLY A 248 -3.24 -5.97 21.38
CA GLY A 248 -3.16 -4.55 21.04
C GLY A 248 -3.51 -3.64 22.21
N ALA A 249 -4.60 -3.91 22.93
CA ALA A 249 -4.98 -3.14 24.11
C ALA A 249 -3.93 -3.19 25.24
N MET A 250 -3.12 -4.26 25.29
CA MET A 250 -2.03 -4.46 26.26
C MET A 250 -0.66 -4.06 25.69
N SER A 251 -0.60 -3.36 24.54
CA SER A 251 0.65 -3.04 23.84
C SER A 251 1.65 -2.28 24.69
N ASN A 252 1.18 -1.43 25.61
CA ASN A 252 2.05 -0.62 26.48
C ASN A 252 2.88 -1.49 27.46
N GLY A 253 2.48 -2.74 27.68
CA GLY A 253 3.25 -3.71 28.46
C GLY A 253 4.20 -4.57 27.62
N LEU A 254 4.20 -4.40 26.29
CA LEU A 254 5.06 -5.12 25.35
C LEU A 254 6.23 -4.22 24.95
N ASN A 255 7.43 -4.79 24.91
CA ASN A 255 8.60 -4.09 24.37
C ASN A 255 8.57 -4.14 22.83
N LEU A 256 7.68 -3.35 22.23
CA LEU A 256 7.58 -3.18 20.79
C LEU A 256 8.66 -2.20 20.30
N PRO A 257 9.28 -2.44 19.13
CA PRO A 257 10.28 -1.53 18.58
C PRO A 257 9.66 -0.25 18.01
N GLY A 258 10.50 0.73 17.68
CA GLY A 258 10.07 2.02 17.14
C GLY A 258 9.41 2.89 18.22
N ASP A 259 8.24 3.43 17.89
CA ASP A 259 7.53 4.46 18.64
C ASP A 259 6.13 4.00 19.11
N PRO A 260 6.01 2.87 19.85
CA PRO A 260 4.72 2.29 20.21
C PRO A 260 3.86 3.20 21.10
N ASP A 261 4.48 4.09 21.87
CA ASP A 261 3.81 5.01 22.79
C ASP A 261 3.29 6.29 22.12
N ARG A 262 3.63 6.51 20.84
CA ARG A 262 3.14 7.68 20.09
C ARG A 262 1.70 7.49 19.66
N ASN A 263 0.97 8.59 19.62
CA ASN A 263 -0.47 8.58 19.34
C ASN A 263 -0.73 8.63 17.84
N PHE A 264 -1.61 7.76 17.36
CA PHE A 264 -2.22 7.82 16.02
C PHE A 264 -3.45 8.72 15.99
N THR A 265 -4.21 8.71 17.09
CA THR A 265 -5.34 9.62 17.33
C THR A 265 -5.34 10.04 18.78
N GLU A 266 -6.27 10.92 19.19
CA GLU A 266 -6.44 11.28 20.61
C GLU A 266 -6.67 10.07 21.55
N SER A 267 -7.03 8.91 21.00
CA SER A 267 -7.44 7.73 21.79
C SER A 267 -6.68 6.44 21.48
N LEU A 268 -5.92 6.39 20.38
CA LEU A 268 -5.24 5.18 19.90
C LEU A 268 -3.74 5.44 19.74
N THR A 269 -2.92 4.56 20.30
CA THR A 269 -1.47 4.58 20.11
C THR A 269 -1.03 3.72 18.93
N ARG A 270 0.17 3.99 18.40
CA ARG A 270 0.83 3.17 17.38
C ARG A 270 0.98 1.73 17.84
N GLY A 271 1.39 1.53 19.09
CA GLY A 271 1.52 0.21 19.70
C GLY A 271 0.20 -0.58 19.73
N GLN A 272 -0.94 0.07 19.98
CA GLN A 272 -2.24 -0.60 20.01
C GLN A 272 -2.66 -1.10 18.63
N VAL A 273 -2.52 -0.24 17.62
CA VAL A 273 -2.86 -0.57 16.22
C VAL A 273 -1.88 -1.62 15.68
N ALA A 274 -0.58 -1.36 15.75
CA ALA A 274 0.45 -2.27 15.29
C ALA A 274 0.39 -3.61 16.03
N GLY A 275 0.27 -3.60 17.36
CA GLY A 275 0.16 -4.80 18.18
C GLY A 275 -1.01 -5.70 17.77
N THR A 276 -2.16 -5.10 17.43
CA THR A 276 -3.32 -5.85 16.91
C THR A 276 -3.00 -6.52 15.56
N ILE A 277 -2.41 -5.77 14.62
CA ILE A 277 -2.08 -6.30 13.29
C ILE A 277 -0.99 -7.37 13.38
N LEU A 278 0.08 -7.11 14.15
CA LEU A 278 1.19 -8.03 14.38
C LEU A 278 0.68 -9.35 14.99
N ALA A 279 -0.21 -9.29 15.98
CA ALA A 279 -0.82 -10.49 16.55
C ALA A 279 -1.57 -11.32 15.49
N CYS A 280 -2.35 -10.67 14.62
CA CYS A 280 -3.03 -11.36 13.53
C CYS A 280 -2.05 -12.01 12.54
N LEU A 281 -1.00 -11.28 12.15
CA LEU A 281 0.02 -11.76 11.22
C LEU A 281 0.82 -12.93 11.80
N VAL A 282 1.22 -12.85 13.07
CA VAL A 282 1.93 -13.91 13.78
C VAL A 282 1.07 -15.17 13.88
N VAL A 283 -0.23 -15.05 14.15
CA VAL A 283 -1.15 -16.21 14.16
C VAL A 283 -1.33 -16.80 12.74
N ALA A 284 -1.35 -15.96 11.71
CA ALA A 284 -1.50 -16.40 10.31
C ALA A 284 -0.25 -17.11 9.76
N LEU A 285 0.93 -16.84 10.32
CA LEU A 285 2.21 -17.29 9.77
C LEU A 285 2.46 -18.82 9.90
N PRO A 286 2.27 -19.48 11.05
CA PRO A 286 2.48 -20.93 11.16
C PRO A 286 1.64 -21.77 10.18
N PRO A 287 0.30 -21.60 10.08
CA PRO A 287 -0.49 -22.47 9.22
C PRO A 287 -0.21 -22.22 7.73
N THR A 288 0.09 -20.98 7.33
CA THR A 288 0.48 -20.67 5.94
C THR A 288 1.85 -21.24 5.57
N LEU A 289 2.84 -21.19 6.46
CA LEU A 289 4.13 -21.85 6.28
C LEU A 289 3.99 -23.37 6.15
N ILE A 290 3.15 -23.98 6.99
CA ILE A 290 2.87 -25.43 6.92
C ILE A 290 2.23 -25.79 5.57
N GLU A 291 1.28 -25.00 5.08
CA GLU A 291 0.62 -25.26 3.80
C GLU A 291 1.57 -25.06 2.61
N MET A 292 2.45 -24.05 2.66
CA MET A 292 3.53 -23.89 1.68
C MET A 292 4.44 -25.11 1.66
N TRP A 293 4.93 -25.54 2.83
CA TRP A 293 5.81 -26.71 2.95
C TRP A 293 5.15 -27.99 2.44
N LYS A 294 3.89 -28.24 2.82
CA LYS A 294 3.10 -29.38 2.33
C LYS A 294 2.94 -29.33 0.82
N SER A 295 2.62 -28.15 0.26
CA SER A 295 2.46 -27.96 -1.19
C SER A 295 3.75 -28.29 -1.94
N VAL A 296 4.90 -27.81 -1.46
CA VAL A 296 6.22 -28.09 -2.05
C VAL A 296 6.54 -29.58 -1.96
N ARG A 297 6.44 -30.17 -0.76
CA ARG A 297 6.78 -31.58 -0.52
C ARG A 297 5.92 -32.52 -1.37
N THR A 298 4.61 -32.25 -1.43
CA THR A 298 3.68 -33.06 -2.23
C THR A 298 4.03 -32.98 -3.71
N SER A 299 4.34 -31.79 -4.23
CA SER A 299 4.71 -31.58 -5.63
C SER A 299 6.03 -32.26 -6.02
N ILE A 300 7.02 -32.25 -5.11
CA ILE A 300 8.28 -33.00 -5.30
C ILE A 300 8.00 -34.50 -5.34
N SER A 301 7.17 -35.01 -4.42
CA SER A 301 6.85 -36.44 -4.35
C SER A 301 6.02 -36.94 -5.53
N SER A 302 5.04 -36.15 -6.01
CA SER A 302 4.20 -36.51 -7.16
C SER A 302 4.95 -36.46 -8.48
N SER A 303 5.93 -35.57 -8.61
CA SER A 303 6.72 -35.40 -9.82
C SER A 303 7.98 -36.28 -9.88
N GLU A 304 8.36 -36.95 -8.78
CA GLU A 304 9.66 -37.63 -8.57
C GLU A 304 10.88 -36.74 -8.90
N ARG A 305 10.73 -35.41 -8.88
CA ARG A 305 11.71 -34.45 -9.41
C ARG A 305 11.81 -33.22 -8.53
N LEU A 306 13.04 -32.80 -8.24
CA LEU A 306 13.36 -31.60 -7.47
C LEU A 306 13.10 -30.30 -8.24
N TYR A 307 13.23 -30.29 -9.57
CA TYR A 307 13.20 -29.05 -10.36
C TYR A 307 11.78 -28.58 -10.69
N PRO A 308 11.35 -27.38 -10.27
CA PRO A 308 10.01 -26.84 -10.51
C PRO A 308 9.63 -26.74 -12.00
N ALA A 309 10.62 -26.51 -12.87
CA ALA A 309 10.45 -26.44 -14.32
C ALA A 309 9.97 -27.75 -14.98
N ARG A 310 9.89 -28.86 -14.22
CA ARG A 310 9.36 -30.16 -14.69
C ARG A 310 8.09 -30.60 -13.97
N TRP A 311 7.59 -29.82 -13.02
CA TRP A 311 6.32 -30.10 -12.35
C TRP A 311 5.13 -29.82 -13.27
N SER A 312 3.98 -30.43 -12.95
CA SER A 312 2.71 -30.14 -13.61
C SER A 312 2.33 -28.66 -13.44
N LEU A 313 1.53 -28.12 -14.37
CA LEU A 313 1.08 -26.72 -14.33
C LEU A 313 0.28 -26.43 -13.05
N LEU A 314 -0.54 -27.39 -12.61
CA LEU A 314 -1.35 -27.27 -11.40
C LEU A 314 -0.46 -27.21 -10.15
N ASP A 315 0.57 -28.04 -10.09
CA ASP A 315 1.52 -28.05 -8.96
C ASP A 315 2.34 -26.77 -8.90
N ARG A 316 2.81 -26.25 -10.04
CA ARG A 316 3.50 -24.95 -10.09
C ARG A 316 2.61 -23.81 -9.61
N ARG A 317 1.35 -23.76 -10.07
CA ARG A 317 0.40 -22.74 -9.62
C ARG A 317 0.11 -22.86 -8.13
N LYS A 318 -0.10 -24.07 -7.63
CA LYS A 318 -0.36 -24.32 -6.20
C LYS A 318 0.83 -23.90 -5.35
N VAL A 319 2.04 -24.38 -5.66
CA VAL A 319 3.27 -24.03 -4.93
C VAL A 319 3.56 -22.54 -5.04
N GLY A 320 3.49 -21.97 -6.24
CA GLY A 320 3.73 -20.56 -6.46
C GLY A 320 2.79 -19.66 -5.66
N SER A 321 1.49 -19.99 -5.64
CA SER A 321 0.50 -19.26 -4.82
C SER A 321 0.79 -19.39 -3.32
N SER A 322 1.16 -20.58 -2.83
CA SER A 322 1.46 -20.77 -1.39
C SER A 322 2.74 -20.03 -0.97
N ILE A 323 3.78 -20.00 -1.82
CA ILE A 323 4.99 -19.19 -1.60
C ILE A 323 4.63 -17.71 -1.56
N ALA A 324 3.82 -17.24 -2.51
CA ALA A 324 3.39 -15.85 -2.56
C ALA A 324 2.60 -15.45 -1.30
N HIS A 325 1.71 -16.29 -0.78
CA HIS A 325 0.96 -16.00 0.45
C HIS A 325 1.88 -15.85 1.68
N VAL A 326 2.91 -16.70 1.81
CA VAL A 326 3.93 -16.53 2.85
C VAL A 326 4.70 -15.23 2.64
N GLY A 327 5.04 -14.91 1.39
CA GLY A 327 5.67 -13.64 1.02
C GLY A 327 4.85 -12.42 1.43
N ILE A 328 3.52 -12.44 1.23
CA ILE A 328 2.60 -11.38 1.69
C ILE A 328 2.72 -11.21 3.21
N LEU A 329 2.68 -12.29 4.00
CA LEU A 329 2.75 -12.18 5.45
C LEU A 329 4.08 -11.61 5.95
N PHE A 330 5.21 -12.04 5.38
CA PHE A 330 6.52 -11.46 5.73
C PHE A 330 6.62 -9.98 5.35
N LEU A 331 6.12 -9.63 4.16
CA LEU A 331 6.09 -8.23 3.71
C LEU A 331 5.27 -7.37 4.66
N LEU A 332 4.05 -7.80 5.01
CA LEU A 332 3.18 -7.08 5.93
C LEU A 332 3.75 -6.99 7.34
N LEU A 333 4.42 -8.05 7.81
CA LEU A 333 5.06 -8.07 9.12
C LEU A 333 6.20 -7.04 9.19
N GLY A 334 7.07 -7.00 8.17
CA GLY A 334 8.09 -5.97 8.06
C GLY A 334 7.51 -4.56 7.85
N HIS A 335 6.44 -4.41 7.07
CA HIS A 335 5.76 -3.14 6.84
C HIS A 335 5.21 -2.55 8.15
N VAL A 336 4.49 -3.33 8.95
CA VAL A 336 3.96 -2.85 10.24
C VAL A 336 5.09 -2.45 11.20
N LEU A 337 6.21 -3.18 11.20
CA LEU A 337 7.36 -2.85 12.05
C LEU A 337 8.11 -1.58 11.60
N THR A 338 8.19 -1.32 10.30
CA THR A 338 9.02 -0.23 9.72
C THR A 338 8.24 1.02 9.31
N THR A 339 6.91 0.96 9.27
CA THR A 339 6.06 2.12 8.94
C THR A 339 5.08 2.40 10.06
N THR A 340 4.27 1.43 10.48
CA THR A 340 3.21 1.66 11.48
C THR A 340 3.78 1.96 12.87
N LEU A 341 4.82 1.22 13.29
CA LEU A 341 5.47 1.44 14.59
C LEU A 341 6.43 2.62 14.61
N VAL A 342 6.99 3.03 13.47
CA VAL A 342 7.97 4.12 13.41
C VAL A 342 7.26 5.40 12.99
N ASP A 343 7.21 6.37 13.90
CA ASP A 343 6.61 7.67 13.62
C ASP A 343 7.55 8.54 12.78
N ARG A 344 7.33 8.53 11.47
CA ARG A 344 8.17 9.30 10.54
C ARG A 344 7.98 10.80 10.64
N THR A 345 6.93 11.26 11.32
CA THR A 345 6.67 12.69 11.49
C THR A 345 7.19 13.23 12.81
N ASP A 346 7.65 12.35 13.72
CA ASP A 346 8.11 12.76 15.03
C ASP A 346 9.46 13.47 14.97
N PRO A 347 9.55 14.73 15.47
CA PRO A 347 10.80 15.45 15.55
C PRO A 347 11.86 14.76 16.44
N SER A 348 11.49 13.80 17.29
CA SER A 348 12.47 13.09 18.13
C SER A 348 13.49 12.29 17.33
N HIS A 349 13.18 11.93 16.08
CA HIS A 349 14.11 11.26 15.18
C HIS A 349 15.13 12.21 14.56
N LEU A 350 14.90 13.53 14.64
CA LEU A 350 15.84 14.55 14.16
C LEU A 350 16.88 14.86 15.25
N VAL A 351 18.12 14.49 14.99
CA VAL A 351 19.26 14.71 15.88
C VAL A 351 20.16 15.79 15.29
N THR A 352 20.55 16.76 16.09
CA THR A 352 21.60 17.71 15.71
C THR A 352 22.94 17.22 16.23
N LEU A 353 23.83 16.85 15.31
CA LEU A 353 25.19 16.43 15.60
C LEU A 353 26.11 17.65 15.52
N VAL A 354 27.00 17.78 16.50
CA VAL A 354 28.08 18.78 16.50
C VAL A 354 29.38 18.03 16.18
N ARG A 355 30.25 18.64 15.38
CA ARG A 355 31.50 18.03 14.93
C ARG A 355 32.35 17.58 16.12
N ASP A 356 32.84 16.35 16.03
CA ASP A 356 33.65 15.65 17.04
C ASP A 356 33.00 15.53 18.43
N GLN A 357 31.68 15.70 18.52
CA GLN A 357 30.92 15.52 19.76
C GLN A 357 30.01 14.29 19.67
N PRO A 358 30.16 13.31 20.58
CA PRO A 358 29.30 12.15 20.60
C PRO A 358 27.90 12.51 21.10
N VAL A 359 26.88 12.01 20.41
CA VAL A 359 25.46 12.17 20.78
C VAL A 359 24.80 10.80 20.87
N GLU A 360 24.15 10.52 21.99
CA GLU A 360 23.38 9.28 22.17
C GLU A 360 22.01 9.38 21.51
N HIS A 361 21.68 8.42 20.64
CA HIS A 361 20.38 8.34 19.98
C HIS A 361 20.05 6.90 19.56
N ALA A 362 18.81 6.46 19.78
CA ALA A 362 18.31 5.15 19.39
C ALA A 362 19.17 3.95 19.85
N GLY A 363 19.87 4.07 20.99
CA GLY A 363 20.78 3.01 21.47
C GLY A 363 22.14 2.97 20.77
N TYR A 364 22.52 4.06 20.09
CA TYR A 364 23.82 4.25 19.47
C TYR A 364 24.45 5.56 19.94
N THR A 365 25.78 5.63 19.87
CA THR A 365 26.53 6.88 19.98
C THR A 365 26.94 7.31 18.58
N LEU A 366 26.43 8.47 18.15
CA LEU A 366 26.66 9.06 16.83
C LEU A 366 27.66 10.20 16.94
N THR A 367 28.70 10.18 16.11
CA THR A 367 29.72 11.25 16.08
C THR A 367 29.89 11.76 14.66
N PHE A 368 29.58 13.03 14.41
CA PHE A 368 29.85 13.69 13.14
C PHE A 368 31.33 14.09 13.08
N THR A 369 32.08 13.60 12.09
CA THR A 369 33.54 13.77 12.03
C THR A 369 33.99 14.71 10.90
N GLU A 370 33.46 14.52 9.69
CA GLU A 370 33.98 15.18 8.49
C GLU A 370 32.89 15.45 7.44
N VAL A 371 33.12 16.48 6.61
CA VAL A 371 32.34 16.79 5.41
C VAL A 371 33.26 16.75 4.21
N ASN A 372 32.90 15.98 3.18
CA ASN A 372 33.64 15.89 1.93
C ASN A 372 32.81 16.44 0.77
N ALA A 373 33.41 17.31 -0.04
CA ALA A 373 32.83 17.77 -1.30
C ALA A 373 33.49 17.04 -2.47
N ILE A 374 32.69 16.26 -3.21
CA ILE A 374 33.13 15.44 -4.33
C ILE A 374 32.53 16.03 -5.60
N ASP A 375 33.38 16.48 -6.54
CA ASP A 375 32.90 16.95 -7.84
C ASP A 375 32.62 15.75 -8.77
N SER A 376 31.77 15.98 -9.77
CA SER A 376 31.44 15.01 -10.81
C SER A 376 32.64 14.49 -11.62
N GLU A 377 33.74 15.26 -11.66
CA GLU A 377 34.99 14.86 -12.31
C GLU A 377 35.89 13.98 -11.42
N ASP A 378 35.57 13.85 -10.13
CA ASP A 378 36.33 13.02 -9.19
C ASP A 378 36.02 11.53 -9.40
N SER A 379 37.06 10.70 -9.35
CA SER A 379 36.96 9.24 -9.35
C SER A 379 36.14 8.67 -8.19
N ALA A 380 36.00 9.41 -7.08
CA ALA A 380 35.20 9.03 -5.92
C ALA A 380 33.68 9.27 -6.11
N TYR A 381 33.26 9.88 -7.22
CA TYR A 381 31.85 10.19 -7.47
C TYR A 381 31.07 8.97 -7.99
N GLU A 382 30.20 8.40 -7.15
CA GLU A 382 29.49 7.14 -7.47
C GLU A 382 28.17 7.35 -8.24
N TYR A 383 27.56 8.54 -8.17
CA TYR A 383 26.17 8.72 -8.59
C TYR A 383 26.00 8.95 -10.10
N SER A 384 26.98 9.54 -10.79
CA SER A 384 26.97 9.78 -12.25
C SER A 384 25.74 10.53 -12.83
N ILE A 385 24.88 11.09 -11.98
CA ILE A 385 23.62 11.75 -12.38
C ILE A 385 23.60 13.25 -12.07
N ALA A 386 24.47 13.73 -11.19
CA ALA A 386 24.53 15.10 -10.70
C ALA A 386 25.91 15.72 -10.97
N ASN A 387 26.03 17.02 -10.73
CA ASN A 387 27.24 17.81 -10.95
C ASN A 387 28.19 17.80 -9.74
N GLY A 388 27.81 17.15 -8.64
CA GLY A 388 28.64 16.98 -7.44
C GLY A 388 27.86 16.34 -6.30
N PHE A 389 28.58 15.99 -5.24
CA PHE A 389 28.03 15.39 -4.03
C PHE A 389 28.74 15.93 -2.78
N VAL A 390 27.98 16.25 -1.76
CA VAL A 390 28.50 16.59 -0.43
C VAL A 390 28.17 15.45 0.52
N GLU A 391 29.19 14.77 1.02
CA GLU A 391 29.11 13.63 1.94
C GLU A 391 29.36 14.11 3.38
N PHE A 392 28.53 13.65 4.32
CA PHE A 392 28.73 13.87 5.75
C PHE A 392 29.09 12.54 6.40
N GLN A 393 30.24 12.46 7.08
CA GLN A 393 30.67 11.24 7.77
C GLN A 393 30.20 11.23 9.21
N ILE A 394 29.47 10.19 9.57
CA ILE A 394 28.93 9.97 10.91
C ILE A 394 29.39 8.59 11.40
N GLU A 395 30.29 8.56 12.37
CA GLU A 395 30.72 7.32 13.02
C GLU A 395 29.65 6.84 14.00
N ILE A 396 29.38 5.54 13.97
CA ILE A 396 28.35 4.90 14.78
C ILE A 396 29.03 3.90 15.71
N HIS A 397 28.80 4.09 17.00
CA HIS A 397 29.25 3.18 18.04
C HIS A 397 28.05 2.58 18.77
N ASP A 398 28.17 1.32 19.21
CA ASP A 398 27.18 0.72 20.10
C ASP A 398 27.24 1.33 21.51
N MET A 399 26.28 0.98 22.38
CA MET A 399 26.28 1.45 23.78
C MET A 399 27.48 0.97 24.60
N ASP A 400 28.17 -0.09 24.15
CA ASP A 400 29.38 -0.61 24.78
C ASP A 400 30.65 0.12 24.28
N GLY A 401 30.51 1.06 23.34
CA GLY A 401 31.56 1.87 22.75
C GLY A 401 32.28 1.24 21.55
N ASN A 402 31.85 0.06 21.08
CA ASN A 402 32.45 -0.58 19.92
C ASN A 402 32.00 0.10 18.62
N TYR A 403 32.95 0.31 17.72
CA TYR A 403 32.66 0.80 16.38
C TYR A 403 31.78 -0.20 15.62
N VAL A 404 30.67 0.29 15.06
CA VAL A 404 29.74 -0.48 14.24
C VAL A 404 30.08 -0.26 12.76
N GLU A 405 29.86 0.96 12.28
CA GLU A 405 30.09 1.38 10.89
C GLU A 405 30.09 2.92 10.80
N THR A 406 30.38 3.48 9.62
CA THR A 406 30.32 4.92 9.35
C THR A 406 29.22 5.18 8.32
N ALA A 407 28.21 5.98 8.69
CA ALA A 407 27.20 6.45 7.76
C ALA A 407 27.68 7.68 6.99
N ARG A 408 27.26 7.76 5.73
CA ARG A 408 27.66 8.73 4.70
C ARG A 408 26.45 9.36 4.00
N PRO A 409 25.45 9.89 4.72
CA PRO A 409 24.36 10.61 4.07
C PRO A 409 24.91 11.86 3.38
N GLY A 410 24.22 12.33 2.34
CA GLY A 410 24.76 13.43 1.55
C GLY A 410 23.77 14.17 0.68
N ILE A 411 24.29 15.09 -0.13
CA ILE A 411 23.49 16.00 -0.96
C ILE A 411 24.04 15.99 -2.38
N LEU A 412 23.19 15.66 -3.34
CA LEU A 412 23.48 15.82 -4.77
C LEU A 412 23.25 17.26 -5.21
N ARG A 413 24.20 17.79 -5.98
CA ARG A 413 24.17 19.13 -6.59
C ARG A 413 23.82 19.02 -8.08
N PHE A 414 22.79 19.73 -8.53
CA PHE A 414 22.43 19.84 -9.95
C PHE A 414 22.52 21.28 -10.41
N ASP A 415 23.41 21.55 -11.36
CA ASP A 415 23.64 22.89 -11.88
C ASP A 415 22.75 23.11 -13.11
N THR A 416 21.87 24.11 -13.04
CA THR A 416 20.98 24.45 -14.15
C THR A 416 21.64 25.45 -15.10
N PRO A 417 21.27 25.47 -16.40
CA PRO A 417 21.77 26.45 -17.36
C PRO A 417 21.46 27.92 -17.00
N SER A 418 20.45 28.16 -16.15
CA SER A 418 20.11 29.48 -15.60
C SER A 418 21.06 29.92 -14.49
N GLY A 419 21.97 29.07 -14.04
CA GLY A 419 22.86 29.32 -12.90
C GLY A 419 22.22 29.05 -11.54
N GLU A 420 21.01 28.49 -11.51
CA GLU A 420 20.37 28.00 -10.28
C GLU A 420 20.90 26.61 -9.93
N ILE A 421 21.09 26.34 -8.64
CA ILE A 421 21.57 25.05 -8.14
C ILE A 421 20.41 24.37 -7.43
N LEU A 422 20.01 23.23 -7.96
CA LEU A 422 19.01 22.35 -7.35
C LEU A 422 19.72 21.30 -6.50
N THR A 423 19.15 21.02 -5.34
CA THR A 423 19.73 20.07 -4.38
C THR A 423 18.78 18.92 -4.13
N ARG A 424 19.36 17.75 -3.85
CA ARG A 424 18.61 16.56 -3.43
C ARG A 424 19.34 15.84 -2.32
N SER A 425 18.66 15.59 -1.21
CA SER A 425 19.18 14.75 -0.12
C SER A 425 19.24 13.30 -0.57
N GLU A 426 20.38 12.67 -0.35
CA GLU A 426 20.60 11.23 -0.49
C GLU A 426 20.76 10.60 0.89
N VAL A 427 20.13 9.43 1.00
CA VAL A 427 20.01 8.67 2.23
C VAL A 427 21.15 7.67 2.29
N ASP A 428 21.70 7.45 3.48
CA ASP A 428 22.55 6.30 3.74
C ASP A 428 21.90 5.28 4.69
N ARG A 429 22.30 4.02 4.58
CA ARG A 429 21.73 2.90 5.33
C ARG A 429 22.79 1.94 5.84
N ILE A 430 22.75 1.68 7.14
CA ILE A 430 23.61 0.72 7.82
C ILE A 430 22.83 -0.57 8.07
N PHE A 431 23.34 -1.67 7.52
CA PHE A 431 22.69 -2.97 7.59
C PHE A 431 22.97 -3.66 8.92
N GLN A 432 21.93 -4.04 9.65
CA GLN A 432 22.05 -4.81 10.88
C GLN A 432 21.28 -6.12 10.80
N ILE A 433 21.48 -7.01 11.77
CA ILE A 433 20.78 -8.32 11.77
C ILE A 433 19.27 -8.15 12.02
N HIS A 434 18.88 -7.19 12.85
CA HIS A 434 17.50 -6.99 13.29
C HIS A 434 16.72 -5.97 12.43
N GLY A 435 17.41 -5.16 11.64
CA GLY A 435 16.85 -4.10 10.81
C GLY A 435 17.92 -3.29 10.12
N ASP A 436 17.53 -2.19 9.50
CA ASP A 436 18.47 -1.21 8.93
C ASP A 436 18.38 0.10 9.71
N LEU A 437 19.51 0.75 9.94
CA LEU A 437 19.57 2.10 10.50
C LEU A 437 19.71 3.09 9.33
N MET A 438 18.76 4.01 9.21
CA MET A 438 18.65 4.92 8.07
C MET A 438 18.98 6.35 8.50
N PHE A 439 19.83 7.02 7.72
CA PHE A 439 20.26 8.39 7.97
C PHE A 439 19.80 9.29 6.82
N ILE A 440 19.05 10.33 7.16
CA ILE A 440 18.52 11.31 6.20
C ILE A 440 18.94 12.71 6.64
N LEU A 441 19.56 13.48 5.75
CA LEU A 441 19.88 14.87 6.05
C LEU A 441 18.64 15.75 5.99
N ASP A 442 18.51 16.66 6.96
CA ASP A 442 17.54 17.74 6.92
C ASP A 442 17.85 18.68 5.74
N VAL A 443 16.96 18.71 4.74
CA VAL A 443 17.09 19.49 3.51
C VAL A 443 17.31 20.98 3.77
N ALA A 444 16.72 21.55 4.84
CA ALA A 444 16.87 22.96 5.17
C ALA A 444 18.24 23.30 5.77
N GLN A 445 18.89 22.33 6.43
CA GLN A 445 20.26 22.46 6.93
C GLN A 445 21.28 22.12 5.85
N ALA A 446 21.01 21.06 5.09
CA ALA A 446 21.74 20.67 3.90
C ALA A 446 21.91 21.84 2.90
N SER A 447 20.85 22.61 2.66
CA SER A 447 20.91 23.77 1.76
C SER A 447 21.75 24.93 2.30
N ARG A 448 21.84 25.08 3.64
CA ARG A 448 22.71 26.07 4.29
C ARG A 448 24.18 25.65 4.22
N ALA A 449 24.46 24.39 4.57
CA ALA A 449 25.77 23.80 4.44
C ALA A 449 26.30 23.91 3.00
N LEU A 450 25.46 23.69 1.98
CA LEU A 450 25.88 23.84 0.59
C LEU A 450 26.19 25.30 0.21
N ASN A 451 25.43 26.28 0.71
CA ASN A 451 25.75 27.70 0.50
C ASN A 451 27.11 28.06 1.12
N GLU A 452 27.40 27.59 2.33
CA GLU A 452 28.69 27.79 3.00
C GLU A 452 29.84 27.09 2.25
N LEU A 453 29.61 25.87 1.75
CA LEU A 453 30.52 25.14 0.86
C LEU A 453 30.81 25.88 -0.46
N MET A 454 29.81 26.54 -1.05
CA MET A 454 29.98 27.32 -2.27
C MET A 454 30.88 28.56 -2.10
N PHE A 455 30.98 29.10 -0.89
CA PHE A 455 31.92 30.17 -0.56
C PHE A 455 33.31 29.65 -0.16
N GLY A 456 33.52 28.33 -0.19
CA GLY A 456 34.81 27.70 0.11
C GLY A 456 35.08 27.50 1.61
N GLU A 457 34.06 27.60 2.46
CA GLU A 457 34.16 27.54 3.93
C GLU A 457 33.78 26.14 4.46
N ILE A 458 34.38 25.08 3.90
CA ILE A 458 34.12 23.68 4.34
C ILE A 458 34.47 23.48 5.82
N GLU A 459 35.44 24.24 6.34
CA GLU A 459 35.89 24.17 7.73
C GLU A 459 34.89 24.76 8.74
N ASP A 460 33.91 25.56 8.30
CA ASP A 460 32.96 26.25 9.20
C ASP A 460 31.66 25.45 9.47
N ILE A 461 31.47 24.29 8.83
CA ILE A 461 30.32 23.42 9.09
C ILE A 461 30.56 22.64 10.39
N ASP A 462 30.11 23.20 11.51
CA ASP A 462 30.25 22.61 12.85
C ASP A 462 29.07 21.71 13.25
N ARG A 463 27.95 21.79 12.52
CA ARG A 463 26.67 21.16 12.89
C ARG A 463 25.95 20.57 11.70
N VAL A 464 25.31 19.43 11.93
CA VAL A 464 24.42 18.80 10.95
C VAL A 464 23.20 18.18 11.62
N GLY A 465 22.03 18.48 11.06
CA GLY A 465 20.75 17.88 11.41
C GLY A 465 20.51 16.63 10.60
N VAL A 466 20.39 15.49 11.29
CA VAL A 466 20.23 14.19 10.68
C VAL A 466 19.01 13.51 11.30
N THR A 467 18.07 13.10 10.47
CA THR A 467 16.99 12.22 10.89
C THR A 467 17.49 10.78 10.86
N VAL A 468 17.39 10.10 12.00
CA VAL A 468 17.86 8.72 12.17
C VAL A 468 16.66 7.84 12.47
N TYR A 469 16.44 6.82 11.64
CA TYR A 469 15.38 5.83 11.86
C TYR A 469 15.98 4.45 12.09
N ASP A 470 15.57 3.80 13.17
CA ASP A 470 15.85 2.38 13.41
C ASP A 470 14.70 1.52 12.88
N LEU A 471 14.91 0.89 11.72
CA LEU A 471 13.87 0.17 10.98
C LEU A 471 13.94 -1.34 11.25
N HIS A 472 13.54 -1.72 12.46
CA HIS A 472 13.42 -3.13 12.84
C HIS A 472 12.51 -3.90 11.88
N GLY A 473 12.94 -5.08 11.44
CA GLY A 473 12.17 -5.94 10.53
C GLY A 473 12.21 -5.53 9.05
N SER A 474 13.06 -4.57 8.65
CA SER A 474 13.25 -4.19 7.23
C SER A 474 13.58 -5.41 6.34
N HIS A 475 14.38 -6.35 6.82
CA HIS A 475 14.72 -7.59 6.12
C HIS A 475 13.51 -8.46 5.81
N MET A 476 12.47 -8.41 6.63
CA MET A 476 11.24 -9.17 6.40
C MET A 476 10.48 -8.65 5.17
N VAL A 477 10.57 -7.35 4.91
CA VAL A 477 10.04 -6.72 3.69
C VAL A 477 10.76 -7.30 2.46
N TRP A 478 12.09 -7.34 2.49
CA TRP A 478 12.90 -7.90 1.39
C TRP A 478 12.65 -9.40 1.17
N VAL A 479 12.63 -10.19 2.23
CA VAL A 479 12.28 -11.62 2.15
C VAL A 479 10.87 -11.80 1.58
N GLY A 480 9.91 -10.99 2.02
CA GLY A 480 8.54 -10.98 1.50
C GLY A 480 8.49 -10.73 -0.01
N TRP A 481 9.21 -9.70 -0.49
CA TRP A 481 9.33 -9.40 -1.92
C TRP A 481 9.95 -10.54 -2.72
N ILE A 482 11.05 -11.14 -2.24
CA ILE A 482 11.70 -12.27 -2.90
C ILE A 482 10.72 -13.43 -3.04
N LEU A 483 10.02 -13.79 -1.96
CA LEU A 483 9.02 -14.87 -1.98
C LEU A 483 7.85 -14.55 -2.93
N LEU A 484 7.36 -13.30 -2.94
CA LEU A 484 6.32 -12.85 -3.85
C LEU A 484 6.75 -12.96 -5.31
N LEU A 485 7.96 -12.51 -5.65
CA LEU A 485 8.49 -12.57 -7.01
C LEU A 485 8.71 -14.01 -7.47
N VAL A 486 9.29 -14.86 -6.60
CA VAL A 486 9.51 -16.29 -6.90
C VAL A 486 8.18 -17.02 -7.04
N GLY A 487 7.27 -16.83 -6.10
CA GLY A 487 5.94 -17.47 -6.09
C GLY A 487 5.08 -17.03 -7.27
N GLY A 488 5.06 -15.72 -7.55
CA GLY A 488 4.37 -15.12 -8.68
C GLY A 488 4.92 -15.63 -10.02
N SER A 489 6.24 -15.64 -10.19
CA SER A 489 6.89 -16.15 -11.40
C SER A 489 6.57 -17.64 -11.63
N LEU A 490 6.63 -18.44 -10.57
CA LEU A 490 6.29 -19.87 -10.66
C LEU A 490 4.82 -20.07 -11.04
N ALA A 491 3.90 -19.29 -10.48
CA ALA A 491 2.49 -19.33 -10.82
C ALA A 491 2.21 -18.86 -12.26
N LEU A 492 2.85 -17.78 -12.72
CA LEU A 492 2.70 -17.23 -14.07
C LEU A 492 3.25 -18.16 -15.15
N SER A 493 4.36 -18.85 -14.87
CA SER A 493 4.94 -19.85 -15.80
C SER A 493 3.98 -21.00 -16.13
N SER A 494 2.88 -21.17 -15.37
CA SER A 494 1.84 -22.15 -15.65
C SER A 494 0.86 -21.73 -16.75
N HIS A 495 0.84 -20.45 -17.14
CA HIS A 495 -0.13 -19.89 -18.09
C HIS A 495 0.27 -20.07 -19.56
N ASP A 496 1.57 -20.17 -19.86
CA ASP A 496 2.10 -20.01 -21.23
C ASP A 496 2.02 -21.29 -22.11
N SER A 497 1.66 -22.44 -21.54
CA SER A 497 1.57 -23.70 -22.32
C SER A 497 0.22 -23.94 -23.03
N ARG A 498 -0.77 -23.05 -22.87
CA ARG A 498 -2.08 -23.16 -23.56
C ARG A 498 -2.11 -22.51 -24.95
N ARG A 499 -0.99 -21.95 -25.44
CA ARG A 499 -0.88 -21.35 -26.78
C ARG A 499 0.07 -22.15 -27.67
N THR A 500 -0.15 -23.46 -27.80
CA THR A 500 0.13 -24.13 -29.09
C THR A 500 -1.15 -24.03 -29.91
N PRO A 501 -1.21 -23.23 -31.00
CA PRO A 501 -2.33 -23.31 -31.91
C PRO A 501 -2.34 -24.72 -32.49
N SER A 502 -3.37 -25.50 -32.18
CA SER A 502 -3.70 -26.68 -32.97
C SER A 502 -4.05 -26.17 -34.36
N THR A 503 -3.13 -26.35 -35.29
CA THR A 503 -3.49 -26.48 -36.70
C THR A 503 -4.35 -27.72 -36.82
N ASP A 504 -5.66 -27.50 -36.95
CA ASP A 504 -6.59 -28.31 -37.76
C ASP A 504 -7.87 -27.50 -37.99
#